data_AF-A0A6N9PBZ9-F1
#
_entry.id   AF-A0A6N9PBZ9-F1
#
_cell.length_a   1.000
_cell.length_b   1.000
_cell.length_c   1.000
_cell.angle_alpha   90.00
_cell.angle_beta   90.00
_cell.angle_gamma   90.00
#
_symmetry.space_group_name_H-M   'P 1'
#
loop_
_entity.id
_entity.type
_entity.pdbx_description
1 polymer ?
#
loop_
_entity_poly.entity_id
_entity_poly.type
_entity_poly.pdbx_seq_one_letter_code
_entity_poly.pdbx_strand_id
1 'polypeptide(L)'
;MGASNSDEVMSTPEGAVRHGGDVTAPGELEHINIVWHPDIASVAVSSYSAIENGTGSFYRYGVFVRIRNGNQTIEIPAANTSANDKSYTLCFGEILFGEKQGEMEVSALELYSARGSERRVGYVNGMVQMDAGPCGQKKS
;
A
#
# COMPACT_ATOMS: atom_id res chain seq x y z
N MET A 1 10.17 10.68 -12.63
CA MET A 1 10.49 9.23 -12.65
C MET A 1 9.80 8.65 -11.44
N GLY A 2 8.98 7.61 -11.62
CA GLY A 2 8.25 6.93 -10.53
C GLY A 2 8.75 5.49 -10.39
N ALA A 3 8.46 4.86 -9.26
CA ALA A 3 8.71 3.44 -9.08
C ALA A 3 7.83 2.60 -10.02
N SER A 4 8.33 1.48 -10.56
CA SER A 4 7.47 0.41 -11.09
C SER A 4 7.91 -0.94 -10.56
N ASN A 5 7.06 -1.94 -10.81
CA ASN A 5 7.48 -3.32 -10.69
C ASN A 5 7.27 -4.03 -12.02
N SER A 6 8.13 -5.01 -12.34
CA SER A 6 7.93 -5.86 -13.52
C SER A 6 6.63 -6.66 -13.47
N ASP A 7 6.09 -6.87 -12.27
CA ASP A 7 4.81 -7.54 -11.98
C ASP A 7 3.68 -6.56 -11.66
N GLU A 8 3.84 -5.28 -11.98
CA GLU A 8 2.80 -4.28 -11.81
C GLU A 8 1.60 -4.60 -12.73
N VAL A 9 0.45 -4.82 -12.12
CA VAL A 9 -0.83 -4.98 -12.82
C VAL A 9 -1.81 -3.94 -12.31
N MET A 10 -2.49 -3.28 -13.26
CA MET A 10 -3.49 -2.26 -12.93
C MET A 10 -4.77 -2.85 -12.34
N SER A 11 -5.03 -4.12 -12.61
CA SER A 11 -6.11 -4.88 -12.00
C SER A 11 -5.64 -6.32 -11.78
N THR A 12 -6.10 -6.94 -10.69
CA THR A 12 -5.92 -8.38 -10.53
C THR A 12 -6.76 -9.15 -11.55
N PRO A 13 -6.36 -10.38 -11.96
CA PRO A 13 -7.07 -11.15 -13.00
C PRO A 13 -8.56 -11.35 -12.73
N GLU A 14 -8.93 -11.52 -11.47
CA GLU A 14 -10.29 -11.70 -10.97
C GLU A 14 -11.05 -10.37 -10.76
N GLY A 15 -10.37 -9.23 -10.91
CA GLY A 15 -10.97 -7.89 -10.82
C GLY A 15 -11.23 -7.40 -9.40
N ALA A 16 -10.73 -8.10 -8.38
CA ALA A 16 -10.93 -7.74 -6.97
C ALA A 16 -10.21 -6.45 -6.58
N VAL A 17 -9.03 -6.19 -7.14
CA VAL A 17 -8.25 -4.99 -6.88
C VAL A 17 -8.02 -4.26 -8.21
N ARG A 18 -8.27 -2.94 -8.22
CA ARG A 18 -8.02 -2.08 -9.38
C ARG A 18 -7.35 -0.77 -8.97
N HIS A 19 -6.17 -0.51 -9.50
CA HIS A 19 -5.46 0.77 -9.42
C HIS A 19 -6.08 1.78 -10.41
N GLY A 20 -6.28 3.02 -9.97
CA GLY A 20 -6.90 4.09 -10.76
C GLY A 20 -5.96 4.74 -11.79
N GLY A 21 -4.66 4.48 -11.66
CA GLY A 21 -3.61 5.13 -12.44
C GLY A 21 -2.70 5.96 -11.54
N ASP A 22 -1.48 6.18 -12.02
CA ASP A 22 -0.49 6.98 -11.32
C ASP A 22 -0.85 8.46 -11.36
N VAL A 23 -0.69 9.13 -10.24
CA VAL A 23 -0.80 10.58 -10.13
C VAL A 23 0.59 11.18 -10.01
N THR A 24 0.87 12.16 -10.86
CA THR A 24 2.18 12.84 -10.86
C THR A 24 2.10 14.30 -10.42
N ALA A 25 0.89 14.81 -10.21
CA ALA A 25 0.64 16.17 -9.75
C ALA A 25 0.54 16.23 -8.21
N PRO A 26 1.27 17.14 -7.53
CA PRO A 26 1.12 17.34 -6.09
C PRO A 26 -0.31 17.74 -5.70
N GLY A 27 -0.86 17.11 -4.67
CA GLY A 27 -2.17 17.43 -4.11
C GLY A 27 -3.35 16.65 -4.72
N GLU A 28 -3.10 15.85 -5.76
CA GLU A 28 -4.07 14.88 -6.28
C GLU A 28 -3.95 13.53 -5.55
N LEU A 29 -5.02 12.75 -5.57
CA LEU A 29 -5.10 11.45 -4.89
C LEU A 29 -5.05 10.30 -5.89
N GLU A 30 -4.23 9.30 -5.60
CA GLU A 30 -4.34 7.98 -6.22
C GLU A 30 -5.47 7.19 -5.55
N HIS A 31 -6.18 6.41 -6.36
CA HIS A 31 -7.33 5.64 -5.91
C HIS A 31 -7.13 4.16 -6.23
N ILE A 32 -7.28 3.31 -5.21
CA ILE A 32 -7.35 1.86 -5.37
C ILE A 32 -8.76 1.42 -4.99
N ASN A 33 -9.45 0.76 -5.92
CA ASN A 33 -10.77 0.18 -5.67
C ASN A 33 -10.59 -1.30 -5.34
N ILE A 34 -11.17 -1.73 -4.23
CA ILE A 34 -11.11 -3.10 -3.75
C ILE A 34 -12.54 -3.59 -3.55
N VAL A 35 -12.86 -4.71 -4.18
CA VAL A 35 -14.16 -5.37 -4.07
C VAL A 35 -13.95 -6.79 -3.55
N TRP A 36 -14.93 -7.27 -2.79
CA TRP A 36 -14.91 -8.62 -2.24
C TRP A 36 -14.82 -9.66 -3.36
N HIS A 37 -14.06 -10.73 -3.12
CA HIS A 37 -13.92 -11.88 -4.01
C HIS A 37 -13.82 -13.17 -3.19
N PRO A 38 -14.51 -14.26 -3.57
CA PRO A 38 -14.58 -15.48 -2.75
C PRO A 38 -13.22 -16.17 -2.55
N ASP A 39 -12.29 -16.00 -3.49
CA ASP A 39 -10.99 -16.69 -3.48
C ASP A 39 -9.85 -15.85 -2.86
N ILE A 40 -10.15 -14.69 -2.29
CA ILE A 40 -9.15 -13.80 -1.67
C ILE A 40 -9.42 -13.74 -0.18
N ALA A 41 -8.40 -14.03 0.62
CA ALA A 41 -8.49 -13.94 2.07
C ALA A 41 -8.31 -12.49 2.57
N SER A 42 -7.33 -11.77 2.02
CA SER A 42 -7.09 -10.38 2.37
C SER A 42 -6.23 -9.63 1.35
N VAL A 43 -6.23 -8.30 1.47
CA VAL A 43 -5.42 -7.38 0.66
C VAL A 43 -4.67 -6.40 1.57
N ALA A 44 -3.34 -6.50 1.57
CA ALA A 44 -2.47 -5.53 2.23
C ALA A 44 -2.30 -4.29 1.34
N VAL A 45 -2.49 -3.10 1.93
CA VAL A 45 -2.39 -1.82 1.22
C VAL A 45 -1.12 -1.11 1.67
N SER A 46 -0.32 -0.68 0.69
CA SER A 46 0.95 -0.01 0.97
C SER A 46 1.26 1.12 0.00
N SER A 47 2.09 2.05 0.46
CA SER A 47 2.73 3.08 -0.34
C SER A 47 4.23 2.82 -0.39
N TYR A 48 4.86 3.03 -1.54
CA TYR A 48 6.29 2.84 -1.76
C TYR A 48 6.89 4.10 -2.40
N SER A 49 8.03 4.54 -1.87
CA SER A 49 8.89 5.55 -2.45
C SER A 49 10.28 4.95 -2.68
N ALA A 50 10.70 4.85 -3.94
CA ALA A 50 11.98 4.24 -4.29
C ALA A 50 13.19 5.02 -3.75
N ILE A 51 14.27 4.32 -3.43
CA ILE A 51 15.56 4.92 -3.00
C ILE A 51 16.05 5.95 -4.02
N GLU A 52 15.84 5.69 -5.31
CA GLU A 52 16.30 6.59 -6.38
C GLU A 52 15.57 7.94 -6.41
N ASN A 53 14.39 8.05 -5.77
CA ASN A 53 13.71 9.33 -5.56
C ASN A 53 14.43 10.19 -4.49
N GLY A 54 15.52 9.69 -3.92
CA GLY A 54 16.33 10.32 -2.89
C GLY A 54 15.97 9.84 -1.49
N THR A 55 16.59 10.47 -0.49
CA THR A 55 16.24 10.25 0.91
C THR A 55 15.14 11.23 1.32
N GLY A 56 14.08 10.69 1.90
CA GLY A 56 13.00 11.45 2.50
C GLY A 56 12.02 10.51 3.17
N SER A 57 11.24 11.05 4.10
CA SER A 57 10.27 10.32 4.90
C SER A 57 8.85 10.59 4.43
N PHE A 58 7.96 9.63 4.70
CA PHE A 58 6.51 9.82 4.51
C PHE A 58 6.02 11.10 5.19
N TYR A 59 6.58 11.45 6.36
CA TYR A 59 6.32 12.71 7.06
C TYR A 59 6.70 13.93 6.22
N ARG A 60 7.95 13.97 5.73
CA ARG A 60 8.46 15.10 4.93
C ARG A 60 7.73 15.26 3.60
N TYR A 61 7.30 14.16 3.00
CA TYR A 61 6.52 14.17 1.77
C TYR A 61 5.05 14.52 1.99
N GLY A 62 4.60 14.65 3.24
CA GLY A 62 3.22 15.01 3.54
C GLY A 62 2.23 13.88 3.20
N VAL A 63 2.65 12.61 3.29
CA VAL A 63 1.84 11.48 2.85
C VAL A 63 0.63 11.29 3.76
N PHE A 64 -0.55 11.45 3.17
CA PHE A 64 -1.83 11.16 3.81
C PHE A 64 -2.41 9.89 3.18
N VAL A 65 -2.82 8.93 4.01
CA VAL A 65 -3.47 7.70 3.55
C VAL A 65 -4.81 7.53 4.23
N ARG A 66 -5.77 6.97 3.47
CA ARG A 66 -7.14 6.77 3.92
C ARG A 66 -7.75 5.53 3.27
N ILE A 67 -8.35 4.67 4.08
CA ILE A 67 -9.18 3.55 3.65
C ILE A 67 -10.61 3.82 4.09
N ARG A 68 -11.58 3.68 3.17
CA ARG A 68 -13.00 3.82 3.46
C ARG A 68 -13.75 2.56 3.05
N ASN A 69 -14.54 2.01 3.96
CA ASN A 69 -15.42 0.88 3.71
C ASN A 69 -16.80 1.17 4.34
N GLY A 70 -17.76 1.61 3.53
CA GLY A 70 -19.04 2.11 4.02
C GLY A 70 -18.84 3.24 5.05
N ASN A 71 -19.25 2.98 6.30
CA ASN A 71 -19.10 3.92 7.42
C ASN A 71 -17.75 3.79 8.16
N GLN A 72 -16.97 2.74 7.91
CA GLN A 72 -15.64 2.59 8.48
C GLN A 72 -14.65 3.48 7.71
N THR A 73 -13.87 4.27 8.44
CA THR A 73 -12.78 5.09 7.87
C THR A 73 -11.55 4.93 8.74
N ILE A 74 -10.42 4.60 8.12
CA ILE A 74 -9.10 4.52 8.76
C ILE A 74 -8.19 5.49 8.01
N GLU A 75 -7.47 6.32 8.76
CA GLU A 75 -6.62 7.37 8.21
C GLU A 75 -5.31 7.43 8.99
N ILE A 76 -4.22 7.68 8.28
CA ILE A 76 -2.94 8.09 8.88
C ILE A 76 -2.65 9.50 8.35
N PRO A 77 -2.85 10.53 9.17
CA PRO A 77 -2.45 11.89 8.83
C PRO A 77 -0.96 11.97 8.56
N ALA A 78 -0.55 12.83 7.62
CA ALA A 78 0.86 13.03 7.30
C ALA A 78 1.74 13.32 8.52
N ALA A 79 1.22 14.11 9.47
CA ALA A 79 1.93 14.46 10.70
C ALA A 79 2.23 13.26 11.62
N ASN A 80 1.52 12.14 11.43
CA ASN A 80 1.69 10.94 12.24
C ASN A 80 2.54 9.88 11.55
N THR A 81 2.85 10.06 10.26
CA THR A 81 3.71 9.11 9.54
C THR A 81 5.16 9.18 10.02
N SER A 82 5.92 8.11 9.82
CA SER A 82 7.33 8.03 10.21
C SER A 82 8.17 9.13 9.56
N ALA A 83 9.04 9.75 10.36
CA ALA A 83 10.06 10.71 9.93
C ALA A 83 11.40 10.04 9.56
N ASN A 84 11.45 8.70 9.47
CA ASN A 84 12.66 8.00 9.06
C ASN A 84 12.87 8.10 7.54
N ASP A 85 13.83 8.93 7.12
CA ASP A 85 14.16 9.19 5.70
C ASP A 85 14.77 7.99 4.94
N LYS A 86 14.81 6.81 5.57
CA LYS A 86 15.36 5.58 5.01
C LYS A 86 14.38 4.39 5.10
N SER A 87 13.13 4.64 5.45
CA SER A 87 12.03 3.68 5.30
C SER A 87 11.29 4.01 4.01
N TYR A 88 11.24 3.06 3.10
CA TYR A 88 10.79 3.26 1.71
C TYR A 88 9.40 2.70 1.44
N THR A 89 8.90 1.80 2.29
CA THR A 89 7.53 1.27 2.19
C THR A 89 6.77 1.52 3.49
N LEU A 90 5.52 1.93 3.37
CA LEU A 90 4.53 2.04 4.45
C LEU A 90 3.35 1.13 4.11
N CYS A 91 3.09 0.11 4.91
CA CYS A 91 1.81 -0.62 4.90
C CYS A 91 0.87 0.02 5.92
N PHE A 92 -0.27 0.50 5.45
CA PHE A 92 -1.19 1.33 6.24
C PHE A 92 -2.56 0.68 6.48
N GLY A 93 -2.72 -0.58 6.07
CA GLY A 93 -3.91 -1.35 6.36
C GLY A 93 -3.93 -2.70 5.67
N GLU A 94 -4.79 -3.56 6.18
CA GLU A 94 -5.15 -4.83 5.56
C GLU A 94 -6.67 -4.93 5.48
N ILE A 95 -7.18 -5.32 4.32
CA ILE A 95 -8.62 -5.53 4.12
C ILE A 95 -8.86 -7.03 4.17
N LEU A 96 -9.56 -7.48 5.20
CA LEU A 96 -9.92 -8.88 5.43
C LEU A 96 -11.24 -9.19 4.74
N PHE A 97 -11.29 -10.27 3.97
CA PHE A 97 -12.48 -10.70 3.26
C PHE A 97 -13.15 -11.82 4.07
N GLY A 98 -14.41 -11.62 4.43
CA GLY A 98 -15.24 -12.61 5.10
C GLY A 98 -15.77 -13.67 4.14
N GLU A 99 -16.46 -14.67 4.70
CA GLU A 99 -16.99 -15.80 3.92
C GLU A 99 -18.15 -15.38 3.00
N LYS A 100 -18.93 -14.35 3.37
CA LYS A 100 -20.08 -13.92 2.57
C LYS A 100 -19.73 -12.72 1.69
N GLN A 101 -20.42 -12.65 0.55
CA GLN A 101 -20.26 -11.56 -0.39
C GLN A 101 -20.43 -10.19 0.27
N GLY A 102 -19.41 -9.34 0.14
CA GLY A 102 -19.42 -7.98 0.68
C GLY A 102 -19.01 -7.88 2.15
N GLU A 103 -18.76 -8.99 2.84
CA GLU A 103 -18.13 -8.96 4.17
C GLU A 103 -16.66 -8.58 4.00
N MET A 104 -16.35 -7.31 4.29
CA MET A 104 -14.98 -6.80 4.31
C MET A 104 -14.76 -6.03 5.60
N GLU A 105 -13.63 -6.25 6.26
CA GLU A 105 -13.20 -5.51 7.44
C GLU A 105 -11.85 -4.86 7.16
N VAL A 106 -11.68 -3.61 7.56
CA VAL A 106 -10.37 -2.95 7.48
C VAL A 106 -9.67 -3.08 8.83
N SER A 107 -8.51 -3.75 8.83
CA SER A 107 -7.55 -3.76 9.93
C SER A 107 -6.57 -2.59 9.78
N ALA A 108 -6.51 -1.72 10.78
CA ALA A 108 -5.53 -0.63 10.81
C ALA A 108 -4.13 -1.21 11.04
N LEU A 109 -3.24 -0.99 10.08
CA LEU A 109 -1.81 -1.29 10.21
C LEU A 109 -1.03 -0.01 10.05
N GLU A 110 0.11 0.10 10.73
CA GLU A 110 1.11 1.13 10.46
C GLU A 110 2.49 0.48 10.58
N LEU A 111 2.94 -0.10 9.46
CA LEU A 111 4.19 -0.86 9.38
C LEU A 111 5.11 -0.23 8.35
N TYR A 112 6.38 -0.04 8.72
CA TYR A 112 7.39 0.56 7.86
C TYR A 112 8.46 -0.47 7.49
N SER A 113 9.02 -0.35 6.28
CA SER A 113 10.15 -1.17 5.89
C SER A 113 11.38 -0.91 6.77
N ALA A 114 12.21 -1.95 6.91
CA ALA A 114 13.51 -1.82 7.52
C ALA A 114 14.34 -0.73 6.82
N ARG A 115 15.21 -0.08 7.58
CA ARG A 115 16.09 0.98 7.06
C ARG A 115 16.89 0.46 5.85
N GLY A 116 16.77 1.13 4.71
CA GLY A 116 17.50 0.77 3.48
C GLY A 116 16.85 -0.31 2.63
N SER A 117 15.72 -0.88 3.05
CA SER A 117 15.05 -1.96 2.34
C SER A 117 14.03 -1.42 1.33
N GLU A 118 14.14 -1.92 0.09
CA GLU A 118 13.17 -1.72 -0.99
C GLU A 118 12.29 -2.95 -1.23
N ARG A 119 12.34 -3.93 -0.32
CA ARG A 119 11.47 -5.10 -0.37
C ARG A 119 10.06 -4.69 0.04
N ARG A 120 9.08 -5.04 -0.79
CA ARG A 120 7.67 -4.74 -0.55
C ARG A 120 7.13 -5.53 0.65
N VAL A 121 5.95 -5.12 1.10
CA VAL A 121 5.11 -5.92 1.98
C VAL A 121 4.76 -7.27 1.31
N GLY A 122 4.62 -8.32 2.10
CA GLY A 122 4.16 -9.63 1.64
C GLY A 122 3.42 -10.39 2.74
N TYR A 123 2.98 -11.59 2.43
CA TYR A 123 2.32 -12.48 3.38
C TYR A 123 3.26 -13.61 3.80
N VAL A 124 3.44 -13.79 5.11
CA VAL A 124 4.19 -14.90 5.71
C VAL A 124 3.29 -15.59 6.71
N ASN A 125 3.04 -16.89 6.52
CA ASN A 125 2.13 -17.67 7.36
C ASN A 125 0.75 -17.01 7.54
N GLY A 126 0.22 -16.41 6.47
CA GLY A 126 -1.08 -15.74 6.48
C GLY A 126 -1.11 -14.36 7.14
N MET A 127 0.03 -13.81 7.54
CA MET A 127 0.12 -12.49 8.18
C MET A 127 0.90 -11.51 7.29
N VAL A 128 0.47 -10.26 7.32
CA VAL A 128 1.19 -9.15 6.68
C VAL A 128 2.55 -8.98 7.34
N GLN A 129 3.61 -9.00 6.51
CA GLN A 129 4.99 -8.80 6.95
C GLN A 129 5.71 -7.83 6.02
N MET A 130 6.35 -6.82 6.59
CA MET A 130 7.24 -5.93 5.86
C MET A 130 8.47 -6.67 5.36
N ASP A 131 9.06 -6.18 4.27
CA ASP A 131 10.29 -6.69 3.69
C ASP A 131 10.25 -8.17 3.21
N ALA A 132 9.06 -8.75 3.09
CA ALA A 132 8.86 -10.13 2.66
C ALA A 132 8.63 -10.25 1.14
N GLY A 133 8.08 -9.22 0.51
CA GLY A 133 7.74 -9.19 -0.90
C GLY A 133 8.95 -8.97 -1.83
N PRO A 134 8.70 -8.92 -3.15
CA PRO A 134 9.72 -8.63 -4.14
C PRO A 134 10.30 -7.22 -3.96
N CYS A 135 11.54 -7.03 -4.42
CA CYS A 135 12.19 -5.73 -4.43
C CYS A 135 11.55 -4.81 -5.48
N GLY A 136 11.39 -3.52 -5.15
CA GLY A 136 11.01 -2.50 -6.12
C GLY A 136 11.97 -2.44 -7.30
N GLN A 137 11.47 -2.03 -8.47
CA GLN A 137 12.26 -1.86 -9.68
C GLN A 137 12.12 -0.44 -10.24
N LYS A 138 12.97 -0.16 -11.22
CA LYS A 138 12.99 1.13 -11.92
C LYS A 138 12.03 1.10 -13.11
N LYS A 139 11.24 2.17 -13.31
CA LYS A 139 10.58 2.44 -14.61
C LYS A 139 11.67 2.71 -15.66
N SER A 140 11.83 1.79 -16.61
CA SER A 140 12.67 1.94 -17.80
C SER A 140 12.07 2.92 -18.80
#